data_AF-A0A7S3S9U9-F1
#
_entry.id   AF-A0A7S3S9U9-F1
#
_cell.length_a   1.000
_cell.length_b   1.000
_cell.length_c   1.000
_cell.angle_alpha   90.00
_cell.angle_beta   90.00
_cell.angle_gamma   90.00
#
_symmetry.space_group_name_H-M   'P 1'
#
loop_
_entity.id
_entity.type
_entity.pdbx_description
1 polymer ?
#
loop_
_entity_poly.entity_id
_entity_poly.type
_entity_poly.pdbx_seq_one_letter_code
_entity_poly.pdbx_strand_id
1 'polypeptide(L)'
;MLDDLLQGRDLDSLTDDEKMAVLVKAGLMTSDSPAAAAAPAPQQVAAAADDEDPPRTEAERLAYLRSRGVEVELAEERQSHPPPAAGGAGRAFTFVRIPAEPTVAVSLESAAAPSGGGDVLPGLLAPRFADDGVMDDATVARETAGRLRNMVAGGAPGAAEALRAPSAETVQKLAAGGACEAYPLAQPSAANGWVGVRLYIDEVGALRSRPRNARAEALALAAGLSGLAIHGDVYVSRCARREGGGGGEANVDFGLEELAPDSAWAAAARRENGAAAAAHGGGDHFAGGDSGSYAWSQTEEEVEVCVRGAPSGRGAAKRVGVAYGRGRSLRVCFDGKVAVELPELFDAVVPDGCAWTLESGVLALTLEKADARPWATLALELTKA
;
A
#
# COMPACT_ATOMS: atom_id res chain seq x y z
N MET A 1 15.79 -6.26 -50.31
CA MET A 1 16.83 -6.12 -49.27
C MET A 1 16.72 -7.20 -48.19
N LEU A 2 15.62 -7.30 -47.42
CA LEU A 2 15.43 -8.41 -46.48
C LEU A 2 15.12 -9.74 -47.21
N ASP A 3 14.28 -9.71 -48.25
CA ASP A 3 13.99 -10.90 -49.09
C ASP A 3 15.22 -11.46 -49.80
N ASP A 4 16.15 -10.60 -50.23
CA ASP A 4 17.42 -11.02 -50.84
C ASP A 4 18.38 -11.64 -49.82
N LEU A 5 18.29 -11.21 -48.56
CA LEU A 5 19.09 -11.74 -47.45
C LEU A 5 18.56 -13.09 -46.95
N LEU A 6 17.24 -13.28 -47.02
CA LEU A 6 16.55 -14.51 -46.62
C LEU A 6 16.48 -15.56 -47.74
N GLN A 7 16.82 -15.20 -48.98
CA GLN A 7 16.83 -16.09 -50.15
C GLN A 7 15.50 -16.87 -50.34
N GLY A 8 14.38 -16.25 -50.01
CA GLY A 8 13.05 -16.85 -50.09
C GLY A 8 12.70 -17.86 -48.99
N ARG A 9 13.49 -17.95 -47.91
CA ARG A 9 13.15 -18.69 -46.69
C ARG A 9 12.45 -17.79 -45.68
N ASP A 10 11.54 -18.37 -44.90
CA ASP A 10 10.92 -17.68 -43.77
C ASP A 10 11.96 -17.47 -42.65
N LEU A 11 11.93 -16.33 -41.98
CA LEU A 11 12.85 -15.98 -40.88
C LEU A 11 12.75 -17.01 -39.75
N ASP A 12 11.56 -17.56 -39.51
CA ASP A 12 11.29 -18.55 -38.47
C ASP A 12 11.84 -19.94 -38.83
N SER A 13 12.21 -20.16 -40.09
CA SER A 13 12.84 -21.40 -40.58
C SER A 13 14.37 -21.40 -40.53
N LEU A 14 14.98 -20.31 -40.05
CA LEU A 14 16.43 -20.16 -39.92
C LEU A 14 16.88 -20.58 -38.52
N THR A 15 18.04 -21.24 -38.46
CA THR A 15 18.71 -21.49 -37.17
C THR A 15 19.23 -20.19 -36.57
N ASP A 16 19.53 -20.19 -35.28
CA ASP A 16 20.01 -18.97 -34.60
C ASP A 16 21.33 -18.46 -35.19
N ASP A 17 22.21 -19.35 -35.63
CA ASP A 17 23.45 -19.00 -36.33
C ASP A 17 23.17 -18.34 -37.70
N GLU A 18 22.16 -18.84 -38.44
CA GLU A 18 21.73 -18.25 -39.72
C GLU A 18 21.09 -16.87 -39.51
N LYS A 19 20.27 -16.69 -38.47
CA LYS A 19 19.68 -15.40 -38.10
C LYS A 19 20.76 -14.38 -37.72
N MET A 20 21.77 -14.81 -36.96
CA MET A 20 22.91 -13.96 -36.60
C MET A 20 23.73 -13.54 -37.83
N ALA A 21 23.93 -14.43 -38.80
CA ALA A 21 24.60 -14.10 -40.05
C ALA A 21 23.80 -13.06 -40.88
N VAL A 22 22.47 -13.14 -40.87
CA VAL A 22 21.59 -12.13 -41.52
C VAL A 22 21.73 -10.77 -40.84
N LEU A 23 21.79 -10.72 -39.50
CA LEU A 23 21.93 -9.46 -38.74
C LEU A 23 23.29 -8.80 -38.96
N VAL A 24 24.37 -9.57 -39.05
CA VAL A 24 25.71 -9.06 -39.38
C VAL A 24 25.75 -8.53 -40.83
N LYS A 25 25.14 -9.26 -41.77
CA LYS A 25 25.10 -8.86 -43.19
C LYS A 25 24.18 -7.67 -43.46
N ALA A 26 23.17 -7.46 -42.62
CA ALA A 26 22.32 -6.28 -42.60
C ALA A 26 23.00 -5.05 -41.95
N GLY A 27 24.22 -5.21 -41.41
CA GLY A 27 24.96 -4.13 -40.74
C GLY A 27 24.40 -3.75 -39.38
N LEU A 28 23.53 -4.59 -38.79
CA LEU A 28 22.86 -4.35 -37.51
C LEU A 28 23.66 -4.88 -36.30
N MET A 29 24.74 -5.64 -36.55
CA MET A 29 25.72 -6.04 -35.54
C MET A 29 27.15 -6.00 -36.08
N THR A 30 28.07 -5.42 -35.32
CA THR A 30 29.51 -5.44 -35.61
C THR A 30 30.18 -6.61 -34.90
N SER A 31 30.90 -7.43 -35.66
CA SER A 31 31.74 -8.49 -35.10
C SER A 31 33.00 -7.89 -34.51
N ASP A 32 33.00 -7.55 -33.23
CA ASP A 32 34.25 -7.39 -32.49
C ASP A 32 34.09 -7.80 -31.04
N SER A 33 34.95 -8.73 -30.65
CA SER A 33 35.08 -9.31 -29.33
C SER A 33 36.56 -9.20 -28.95
N PRO A 34 36.92 -8.70 -27.75
CA PRO A 34 38.25 -8.91 -27.20
C PRO A 34 38.23 -9.89 -26.02
N ALA A 35 39.02 -10.94 -26.15
CA ALA A 35 39.60 -11.75 -25.07
C ALA A 35 40.50 -10.86 -24.16
N ALA A 36 40.87 -11.15 -22.91
CA ALA A 36 40.87 -12.34 -22.09
C ALA A 36 41.07 -11.93 -20.61
N ALA A 37 40.59 -12.74 -19.64
CA ALA A 37 41.31 -12.97 -18.38
C ALA A 37 40.78 -14.26 -17.73
N ALA A 38 41.68 -15.22 -17.53
CA ALA A 38 41.40 -16.56 -17.03
C ALA A 38 41.16 -16.60 -15.51
N ALA A 39 40.14 -17.36 -15.10
CA ALA A 39 39.93 -17.86 -13.74
C ALA A 39 39.14 -19.20 -13.82
N PRO A 40 39.25 -20.10 -12.82
CA PRO A 40 39.28 -21.55 -13.03
C PRO A 40 37.92 -22.19 -13.30
N ALA A 41 37.99 -23.34 -13.98
CA ALA A 41 36.87 -24.10 -14.53
C ALA A 41 35.74 -24.41 -13.52
N PRO A 42 34.48 -24.08 -13.83
CA PRO A 42 33.33 -24.71 -13.22
C PRO A 42 33.05 -26.06 -13.89
N GLN A 43 32.71 -27.02 -13.05
CA GLN A 43 32.34 -28.39 -13.41
C GLN A 43 31.27 -28.43 -14.50
N GLN A 44 31.46 -29.32 -15.47
CA GLN A 44 30.45 -29.70 -16.45
C GLN A 44 29.20 -30.20 -15.73
N VAL A 45 28.13 -29.40 -15.76
CA VAL A 45 26.78 -29.90 -15.56
C VAL A 45 26.23 -30.16 -16.95
N ALA A 46 26.00 -31.43 -17.25
CA ALA A 46 25.43 -31.87 -18.50
C ALA A 46 24.08 -31.17 -18.74
N ALA A 47 23.89 -30.66 -19.96
CA ALA A 47 22.59 -30.27 -20.47
C ALA A 47 21.70 -31.51 -20.52
N ALA A 48 20.70 -31.57 -19.64
CA ALA A 48 19.52 -32.37 -19.85
C ALA A 48 18.49 -31.46 -20.54
N ALA A 49 18.15 -31.83 -21.77
CA ALA A 49 17.00 -31.31 -22.48
C ALA A 49 15.73 -31.71 -21.72
N ASP A 50 14.83 -30.77 -21.46
CA ASP A 50 13.44 -31.05 -21.11
C ASP A 50 12.56 -30.19 -22.02
N ASP A 51 12.11 -30.83 -23.09
CA ASP A 51 10.97 -30.45 -23.91
C ASP A 51 9.76 -31.17 -23.27
N GLU A 52 9.16 -30.57 -22.24
CA GLU A 52 7.93 -31.10 -21.63
C GLU A 52 6.90 -29.99 -21.37
N ASP A 53 5.65 -30.28 -21.75
CA ASP A 53 4.46 -29.46 -21.58
C ASP A 53 4.36 -28.82 -20.17
N PRO A 54 3.90 -27.56 -20.04
CA PRO A 54 3.72 -26.93 -18.74
C PRO A 54 2.71 -27.71 -17.87
N PRO A 55 3.00 -27.93 -16.56
CA PRO A 55 2.16 -28.74 -15.68
C PRO A 55 0.75 -28.13 -15.55
N ARG A 56 -0.25 -28.96 -15.85
CA ARG A 56 -1.66 -28.54 -15.99
C ARG A 56 -2.42 -28.61 -14.67
N THR A 57 -1.96 -29.40 -13.69
CA THR A 57 -2.62 -29.57 -12.40
C THR A 57 -1.79 -29.04 -11.23
N GLU A 58 -2.45 -28.71 -10.12
CA GLU A 58 -1.83 -28.14 -8.91
C GLU A 58 -0.84 -29.12 -8.26
N ALA A 59 -1.14 -30.42 -8.27
CA ALA A 59 -0.27 -31.47 -7.75
C ALA A 59 1.03 -31.62 -8.56
N GLU A 60 0.97 -31.52 -9.88
CA GLU A 60 2.14 -31.58 -10.76
C GLU A 60 3.02 -30.33 -10.61
N ARG A 61 2.42 -29.16 -10.42
CA ARG A 61 3.14 -27.92 -10.10
C ARG A 61 3.88 -28.00 -8.76
N LEU A 62 3.25 -28.56 -7.73
CA LEU A 62 3.87 -28.77 -6.42
C LEU A 62 5.04 -29.76 -6.49
N ALA A 63 4.90 -30.85 -7.25
CA ALA A 63 5.98 -31.82 -7.47
C ALA A 63 7.15 -31.21 -8.25
N TYR A 64 6.86 -30.39 -9.26
CA TYR A 64 7.86 -29.65 -10.03
C TYR A 64 8.65 -28.66 -9.17
N LEU A 65 7.98 -27.95 -8.27
CA LEU A 65 8.64 -27.01 -7.35
C LEU A 65 9.52 -27.74 -6.32
N ARG A 66 9.02 -28.84 -5.74
CA ARG A 66 9.77 -29.66 -4.78
C ARG A 66 10.99 -30.33 -5.43
N SER A 67 10.90 -30.78 -6.68
CA SER A 67 12.03 -31.40 -7.39
C SER A 67 13.15 -30.40 -7.73
N ARG A 68 12.84 -29.10 -7.77
CA ARG A 68 13.80 -28.00 -7.97
C ARG A 68 14.28 -27.36 -6.67
N GLY A 69 14.01 -28.01 -5.53
CA GLY A 69 14.49 -27.58 -4.22
C GLY A 69 13.72 -26.41 -3.61
N VAL A 70 12.52 -26.10 -4.13
CA VAL A 70 11.61 -25.11 -3.52
C VAL A 70 10.74 -25.82 -2.49
N GLU A 71 10.96 -25.50 -1.21
CA GLU A 71 10.09 -25.95 -0.14
C GLU A 71 8.77 -25.17 -0.19
N VAL A 72 7.67 -25.89 -0.43
CA VAL A 72 6.30 -25.35 -0.40
C VAL A 72 5.56 -26.03 0.73
N GLU A 73 5.36 -25.30 1.83
CA GLU A 73 4.54 -25.73 2.97
C GLU A 73 3.06 -25.61 2.65
N LEU A 74 2.38 -26.75 2.58
CA LEU A 74 0.94 -26.81 2.37
C LEU A 74 0.19 -26.35 3.64
N ALA A 75 -1.01 -25.78 3.46
CA ALA A 75 -1.83 -25.31 4.58
C ALA A 75 -2.19 -26.43 5.58
N GLU A 76 -2.29 -27.68 5.09
CA GLU A 76 -2.54 -28.87 5.91
C GLU A 76 -1.29 -29.33 6.69
N GLU A 77 -0.08 -29.09 6.16
CA GLU A 77 1.20 -29.36 6.84
C GLU A 77 1.44 -28.37 8.00
N ARG A 78 0.97 -27.11 7.84
CA ARG A 78 0.93 -26.11 8.92
C ARG A 78 -0.03 -26.45 10.07
N GLN A 79 -1.06 -27.25 9.80
CA GLN A 79 -2.02 -27.69 10.83
C GLN A 79 -1.56 -28.96 11.57
N SER A 80 -0.64 -29.74 10.99
CA SER A 80 -0.15 -31.00 11.57
C SER A 80 1.14 -30.87 12.38
N HIS A 81 1.83 -29.72 12.30
CA HIS A 81 2.86 -29.35 13.25
C HIS A 81 2.24 -28.69 14.50
N PRO A 82 2.13 -29.39 15.65
CA PRO A 82 1.80 -28.71 16.89
C PRO A 82 2.86 -27.63 17.16
N PRO A 83 2.48 -26.45 17.72
CA PRO A 83 3.44 -25.41 18.06
C PRO A 83 4.56 -26.02 18.91
N PRO A 84 5.84 -25.68 18.65
CA PRO A 84 6.94 -26.21 19.43
C PRO A 84 6.65 -25.95 20.91
N ALA A 85 6.64 -27.02 21.70
CA ALA A 85 6.43 -26.95 23.13
C ALA A 85 7.35 -25.89 23.74
N ALA A 86 6.78 -24.97 24.51
CA ALA A 86 7.49 -23.90 25.20
C ALA A 86 8.49 -24.49 26.20
N GLY A 87 9.71 -24.77 25.73
CA GLY A 87 10.77 -25.44 26.49
C GLY A 87 12.08 -24.66 26.54
N GLY A 88 12.07 -23.36 26.20
CA GLY A 88 13.19 -22.45 26.41
C GLY A 88 12.69 -21.21 27.12
N ALA A 89 13.28 -20.86 28.27
CA ALA A 89 12.92 -19.66 29.04
C ALA A 89 13.15 -18.41 28.17
N GLY A 90 12.08 -17.91 27.56
CA GLY A 90 12.12 -16.68 26.77
C GLY A 90 12.39 -15.46 27.65
N ARG A 91 13.00 -14.42 27.09
CA ARG A 91 13.16 -13.14 27.80
C ARG A 91 11.81 -12.44 27.83
N ALA A 92 11.35 -12.08 29.03
CA ALA A 92 10.19 -11.23 29.19
C ALA A 92 10.50 -9.80 28.72
N PHE A 93 9.54 -9.15 28.09
CA PHE A 93 9.61 -7.73 27.74
C PHE A 93 8.24 -7.07 27.89
N THR A 94 8.23 -5.76 28.12
CA THR A 94 6.99 -4.95 28.15
C THR A 94 6.70 -4.22 26.85
N PHE A 95 5.42 -4.00 26.60
CA PHE A 95 4.91 -3.18 25.50
C PHE A 95 3.61 -2.50 25.95
N VAL A 96 3.16 -1.50 25.21
CA VAL A 96 2.02 -0.67 25.62
C VAL A 96 0.87 -0.83 24.65
N ARG A 97 -0.36 -0.99 25.15
CA ARG A 97 -1.59 -0.94 24.35
C ARG A 97 -2.22 0.45 24.46
N ILE A 98 -2.52 1.04 23.31
CA ILE A 98 -3.27 2.28 23.15
C ILE A 98 -4.63 1.93 22.53
N PRO A 99 -5.71 1.84 23.32
CA PRO A 99 -7.03 1.57 22.77
C PRO A 99 -7.53 2.68 21.84
N ALA A 100 -8.33 2.35 20.83
CA ALA A 100 -8.97 3.38 20.00
C ALA A 100 -10.02 4.17 20.78
N GLU A 101 -10.72 3.52 21.70
CA GLU A 101 -11.72 4.15 22.56
C GLU A 101 -11.04 5.12 23.54
N PRO A 102 -11.29 6.44 23.46
CA PRO A 102 -10.59 7.44 24.27
C PRO A 102 -10.88 7.31 25.76
N THR A 103 -12.02 6.72 26.13
CA THR A 103 -12.39 6.50 27.54
C THR A 103 -11.65 5.31 28.19
N VAL A 104 -11.08 4.41 27.38
CA VAL A 104 -10.29 3.28 27.89
C VAL A 104 -8.84 3.73 28.09
N ALA A 105 -8.31 3.49 29.29
CA ALA A 105 -6.94 3.84 29.64
C ALA A 105 -5.91 3.04 28.83
N VAL A 106 -4.78 3.68 28.55
CA VAL A 106 -3.58 3.02 28.02
C VAL A 106 -3.04 2.05 29.07
N SER A 107 -2.60 0.86 28.64
CA SER A 107 -2.15 -0.20 29.56
C SER A 107 -0.80 -0.77 29.18
N LEU A 108 0.02 -1.09 30.19
CA LEU A 108 1.26 -1.83 30.04
C LEU A 108 0.95 -3.33 29.99
N GLU A 109 1.53 -4.03 29.03
CA GLU A 109 1.44 -5.47 28.84
C GLU A 109 2.82 -6.11 28.80
N SER A 110 2.88 -7.43 28.90
CA SER A 110 4.14 -8.18 28.87
C SER A 110 4.01 -9.46 28.05
N ALA A 111 5.09 -9.81 27.37
CA ALA A 111 5.19 -11.02 26.57
C ALA A 111 6.57 -11.67 26.76
N ALA A 112 6.72 -12.91 26.29
CA ALA A 112 7.99 -13.62 26.27
C ALA A 112 8.46 -13.79 24.82
N ALA A 113 9.68 -13.37 24.53
CA ALA A 113 10.33 -13.62 23.25
C ALA A 113 11.22 -14.88 23.35
N PRO A 114 11.13 -15.84 22.40
CA PRO A 114 12.04 -16.97 22.35
C PRO A 114 13.50 -16.52 22.27
N SER A 115 14.38 -17.25 22.94
CA SER A 115 15.83 -17.07 22.79
C SER A 115 16.23 -17.25 21.33
N GLY A 116 16.89 -16.26 20.74
CA GLY A 116 17.24 -16.23 19.32
C GLY A 116 16.19 -15.59 18.40
N GLY A 117 14.97 -15.33 18.87
CA GLY A 117 13.90 -14.70 18.07
C GLY A 117 14.14 -13.24 17.72
N GLY A 118 13.48 -12.78 16.64
CA GLY A 118 13.41 -11.41 16.16
C GLY A 118 12.31 -10.59 16.85
N ASP A 119 11.64 -9.72 16.10
CA ASP A 119 10.40 -9.08 16.55
C ASP A 119 9.25 -10.11 16.57
N VAL A 120 8.75 -10.44 17.76
CA VAL A 120 7.72 -11.48 17.97
C VAL A 120 6.29 -10.92 18.00
N LEU A 121 6.15 -9.60 18.13
CA LEU A 121 4.85 -8.97 18.32
C LEU A 121 3.91 -9.10 17.13
N PRO A 122 4.35 -9.10 15.85
CA PRO A 122 3.42 -9.30 14.73
C PRO A 122 2.67 -10.63 14.83
N GLY A 123 3.38 -11.72 15.13
CA GLY A 123 2.76 -13.03 15.32
C GLY A 123 1.91 -13.13 16.59
N LEU A 124 2.35 -12.48 17.68
CA LEU A 124 1.63 -12.50 18.95
C LEU A 124 0.32 -11.67 18.92
N LEU A 125 0.34 -10.55 18.20
CA LEU A 125 -0.76 -9.57 18.17
C LEU A 125 -1.73 -9.81 17.02
N ALA A 126 -1.34 -10.51 15.94
CA ALA A 126 -2.23 -10.83 14.84
C ALA A 126 -3.60 -11.39 15.31
N PRO A 127 -3.68 -12.39 16.21
CA PRO A 127 -4.98 -12.88 16.69
C PRO A 127 -5.84 -11.84 17.43
N ARG A 128 -5.23 -10.79 17.99
CA ARG A 128 -5.97 -9.68 18.65
C ARG A 128 -6.59 -8.71 17.65
N PHE A 129 -6.05 -8.71 16.43
CA PHE A 129 -6.62 -8.01 15.29
C PHE A 129 -7.54 -8.91 14.47
N ALA A 130 -7.66 -10.20 14.77
CA ALA A 130 -8.64 -11.04 14.09
C ALA A 130 -10.06 -10.49 14.34
N ASP A 131 -10.89 -10.55 13.30
CA ASP A 131 -12.25 -10.04 13.31
C ASP A 131 -13.09 -10.84 12.32
N ASP A 132 -14.21 -11.38 12.79
CA ASP A 132 -15.17 -12.11 11.97
C ASP A 132 -16.23 -11.18 11.35
N GLY A 133 -16.15 -9.87 11.63
CA GLY A 133 -17.00 -8.86 11.03
C GLY A 133 -16.89 -8.81 9.51
N VAL A 134 -18.02 -8.74 8.83
CA VAL A 134 -18.06 -8.61 7.37
C VAL A 134 -17.57 -7.22 6.97
N MET A 135 -16.51 -7.17 6.15
CA MET A 135 -16.04 -5.95 5.51
C MET A 135 -17.05 -5.45 4.46
N ASP A 136 -17.17 -4.13 4.35
CA ASP A 136 -18.03 -3.46 3.38
C ASP A 136 -17.25 -3.16 2.08
N ASP A 137 -17.78 -3.55 0.92
CA ASP A 137 -17.12 -3.37 -0.38
C ASP A 137 -16.86 -1.89 -0.70
N ALA A 138 -17.74 -0.97 -0.30
CA ALA A 138 -17.54 0.46 -0.52
C ALA A 138 -16.37 1.00 0.31
N THR A 139 -16.25 0.54 1.55
CA THR A 139 -15.10 0.82 2.40
C THR A 139 -13.83 0.22 1.83
N VAL A 140 -13.84 -1.03 1.38
CA VAL A 140 -12.65 -1.65 0.78
C VAL A 140 -12.22 -0.92 -0.49
N ALA A 141 -13.14 -0.60 -1.38
CA ALA A 141 -12.85 0.17 -2.58
C ALA A 141 -12.23 1.54 -2.25
N ARG A 142 -12.82 2.26 -1.29
CA ARG A 142 -12.33 3.57 -0.85
C ARG A 142 -10.91 3.52 -0.30
N GLU A 143 -10.65 2.65 0.68
CA GLU A 143 -9.36 2.61 1.36
C GLU A 143 -8.23 2.00 0.49
N THR A 144 -8.56 1.16 -0.49
CA THR A 144 -7.56 0.58 -1.42
C THR A 144 -7.27 1.44 -2.65
N ALA A 145 -8.18 2.35 -3.03
CA ALA A 145 -8.04 3.20 -4.22
C ALA A 145 -6.81 4.13 -4.20
N GLY A 146 -6.31 4.51 -3.02
CA GLY A 146 -5.07 5.29 -2.88
C GLY A 146 -3.82 4.46 -3.17
N ARG A 147 -3.77 3.24 -2.61
CA ARG A 147 -2.63 2.33 -2.75
C ARG A 147 -2.44 1.87 -4.20
N LEU A 148 -3.54 1.56 -4.89
CA LEU A 148 -3.49 1.11 -6.28
C LEU A 148 -2.97 2.19 -7.24
N ARG A 149 -3.30 3.47 -7.01
CA ARG A 149 -2.81 4.56 -7.86
C ARG A 149 -1.31 4.77 -7.76
N ASN A 150 -0.76 4.69 -6.54
CA ASN A 150 0.68 4.88 -6.33
C ASN A 150 1.50 3.73 -6.96
N MET A 151 0.92 2.53 -7.09
CA MET A 151 1.54 1.42 -7.83
C MET A 151 1.55 1.63 -9.36
N VAL A 152 0.62 2.42 -9.90
CA VAL A 152 0.47 2.67 -11.35
C VAL A 152 1.28 3.88 -11.82
N ALA A 153 1.71 4.76 -10.92
CA ALA A 153 2.51 5.94 -11.27
C ALA A 153 3.87 5.63 -11.93
N GLY A 154 4.30 4.36 -12.00
CA GLY A 154 5.43 3.88 -12.79
C GLY A 154 5.08 3.19 -14.12
N GLY A 155 3.80 3.14 -14.52
CA GLY A 155 3.29 2.42 -15.68
C GLY A 155 2.77 3.32 -16.81
N ALA A 156 2.82 2.80 -18.04
CA ALA A 156 2.40 3.49 -19.25
C ALA A 156 0.97 4.09 -19.18
N PRO A 157 0.69 5.21 -19.88
CA PRO A 157 -0.64 5.81 -19.92
C PRO A 157 -1.68 4.78 -20.41
N GLY A 158 -2.67 4.49 -19.57
CA GLY A 158 -3.73 3.50 -19.82
C GLY A 158 -3.80 2.33 -18.80
N ALA A 159 -2.78 2.13 -17.96
CA ALA A 159 -2.81 1.08 -16.93
C ALA A 159 -3.71 1.39 -15.71
N ALA A 160 -4.07 2.67 -15.51
CA ALA A 160 -4.87 3.13 -14.38
C ALA A 160 -6.35 2.70 -14.44
N GLU A 161 -6.88 2.39 -15.63
CA GLU A 161 -8.29 2.01 -15.83
C GLU A 161 -8.56 0.51 -15.53
N ALA A 162 -7.52 -0.30 -15.33
CA ALA A 162 -7.66 -1.76 -15.20
C ALA A 162 -7.44 -2.31 -13.77
N LEU A 163 -6.87 -1.52 -12.85
CA LEU A 163 -6.61 -1.96 -11.48
C LEU A 163 -7.80 -1.67 -10.58
N ARG A 164 -8.60 -2.71 -10.36
CA ARG A 164 -9.76 -2.69 -9.47
C ARG A 164 -9.35 -3.08 -8.05
N ALA A 165 -10.05 -2.49 -7.07
CA ALA A 165 -9.96 -2.93 -5.69
C ALA A 165 -10.31 -4.43 -5.57
N PRO A 166 -9.63 -5.20 -4.70
CA PRO A 166 -10.06 -6.55 -4.37
C PRO A 166 -11.43 -6.51 -3.69
N SER A 167 -12.20 -7.61 -3.80
CA SER A 167 -13.48 -7.71 -3.07
C SER A 167 -13.25 -7.80 -1.57
N ALA A 168 -14.22 -7.31 -0.78
CA ALA A 168 -14.20 -7.42 0.67
C ALA A 168 -14.06 -8.86 1.16
N GLU A 169 -14.74 -9.81 0.50
CA GLU A 169 -14.63 -11.24 0.82
C GLU A 169 -13.19 -11.77 0.66
N THR A 170 -12.48 -11.34 -0.40
CA THR A 170 -11.10 -11.77 -0.64
C THR A 170 -10.17 -11.24 0.44
N VAL A 171 -10.29 -9.96 0.78
CA VAL A 171 -9.50 -9.33 1.85
C VAL A 171 -9.80 -9.99 3.19
N GLN A 172 -11.08 -10.23 3.51
CA GLN A 172 -11.52 -10.84 4.75
C GLN A 172 -10.93 -12.25 4.93
N LYS A 173 -10.91 -13.07 3.87
CA LYS A 173 -10.31 -14.41 3.90
C LYS A 173 -8.80 -14.36 4.17
N LEU A 174 -8.09 -13.41 3.57
CA LEU A 174 -6.65 -13.23 3.78
C LEU A 174 -6.33 -12.73 5.19
N ALA A 175 -7.21 -11.91 5.78
CA ALA A 175 -7.02 -11.31 7.10
C ALA A 175 -7.71 -12.08 8.25
N ALA A 176 -8.20 -13.30 8.02
CA ALA A 176 -8.98 -14.06 8.99
C ALA A 176 -8.21 -14.34 10.31
N GLY A 177 -6.91 -14.59 10.23
CA GLY A 177 -6.03 -14.73 11.42
C GLY A 177 -5.63 -13.41 12.08
N GLY A 178 -6.12 -12.29 11.56
CA GLY A 178 -5.67 -10.93 11.83
C GLY A 178 -4.39 -10.57 11.07
N ALA A 179 -4.30 -9.30 10.67
CA ALA A 179 -3.15 -8.77 9.93
C ALA A 179 -2.46 -7.73 10.81
N CYS A 180 -1.33 -8.11 11.42
CA CYS A 180 -0.54 -7.19 12.24
C CYS A 180 0.63 -6.64 11.42
N GLU A 181 0.61 -5.33 11.17
CA GLU A 181 1.73 -4.61 10.58
C GLU A 181 2.59 -3.95 11.67
N ALA A 182 3.91 -4.06 11.53
CA ALA A 182 4.88 -3.36 12.39
C ALA A 182 5.34 -2.07 11.70
N TYR A 183 4.67 -0.97 12.00
CA TYR A 183 4.94 0.34 11.40
C TYR A 183 6.02 1.11 12.18
N PRO A 184 7.13 1.54 11.56
CA PRO A 184 8.24 2.18 12.26
C PRO A 184 7.93 3.64 12.63
N LEU A 185 8.01 3.96 13.93
CA LEU A 185 8.04 5.35 14.43
C LEU A 185 9.46 5.91 14.47
N ALA A 186 10.42 5.07 14.85
CA ALA A 186 11.84 5.38 14.83
C ALA A 186 12.59 4.23 14.15
N GLN A 187 13.42 4.56 13.17
CA GLN A 187 14.25 3.57 12.47
C GLN A 187 15.47 3.23 13.32
N PRO A 188 15.86 1.94 13.44
CA PRO A 188 17.13 1.57 14.06
C PRO A 188 18.30 2.25 13.34
N SER A 189 19.09 3.03 14.06
CA SER A 189 20.22 3.79 13.50
C SER A 189 21.40 3.81 14.47
N ALA A 190 22.59 4.10 13.96
CA ALA A 190 23.76 4.28 14.83
C ALA A 190 23.53 5.42 15.86
N ALA A 191 22.73 6.43 15.52
CA ALA A 191 22.46 7.58 16.38
C ALA A 191 21.56 7.23 17.58
N ASN A 192 20.71 6.21 17.46
CA ASN A 192 19.84 5.74 18.55
C ASN A 192 20.25 4.37 19.12
N GLY A 193 21.49 3.94 18.87
CA GLY A 193 22.00 2.67 19.39
C GLY A 193 21.38 1.43 18.75
N TRP A 194 20.92 1.55 17.50
CA TRP A 194 20.20 0.51 16.76
C TRP A 194 18.92 0.07 17.47
N VAL A 195 18.16 1.05 17.97
CA VAL A 195 16.87 0.86 18.62
C VAL A 195 15.77 1.39 17.70
N GLY A 196 14.88 0.51 17.27
CA GLY A 196 13.67 0.87 16.56
C GLY A 196 12.47 0.93 17.50
N VAL A 197 11.61 1.93 17.35
CA VAL A 197 10.29 2.00 18.02
C VAL A 197 9.22 1.82 16.97
N ARG A 198 8.23 0.96 17.23
CA ARG A 198 7.22 0.55 16.26
C ARG A 198 5.82 0.64 16.83
N LEU A 199 4.86 1.03 15.99
CA LEU A 199 3.46 0.74 16.19
C LEU A 199 3.17 -0.65 15.61
N TYR A 200 2.34 -1.42 16.31
CA TYR A 200 1.74 -2.64 15.81
C TYR A 200 0.26 -2.36 15.60
N ILE A 201 -0.14 -2.34 14.34
CA ILE A 201 -1.47 -1.89 13.88
C ILE A 201 -2.18 -3.01 13.15
N ASP A 202 -3.51 -2.95 13.13
CA ASP A 202 -4.32 -3.76 12.21
C ASP A 202 -4.15 -3.22 10.78
N GLU A 203 -3.43 -3.95 9.93
CA GLU A 203 -3.14 -3.56 8.54
C GLU A 203 -4.44 -3.32 7.74
N VAL A 204 -5.49 -4.05 8.11
CA VAL A 204 -6.82 -3.96 7.49
C VAL A 204 -7.83 -3.25 8.40
N GLY A 205 -7.38 -2.54 9.43
CA GLY A 205 -8.26 -1.88 10.41
C GLY A 205 -9.20 -0.86 9.77
N ALA A 206 -8.71 -0.10 8.78
CA ALA A 206 -9.54 0.82 8.00
C ALA A 206 -10.62 0.08 7.18
N LEU A 207 -10.25 -1.08 6.59
CA LEU A 207 -11.16 -1.92 5.79
C LEU A 207 -12.28 -2.53 6.66
N ARG A 208 -11.99 -2.75 7.94
CA ARG A 208 -12.95 -3.19 8.98
C ARG A 208 -13.75 -2.04 9.60
N SER A 209 -13.61 -0.82 9.09
CA SER A 209 -14.25 0.38 9.66
C SER A 209 -13.95 0.59 11.14
N ARG A 210 -12.76 0.19 11.61
CA ARG A 210 -12.35 0.43 13.00
C ARG A 210 -12.22 1.94 13.24
N PRO A 211 -12.58 2.44 14.43
CA PRO A 211 -12.49 3.86 14.74
C PRO A 211 -11.04 4.35 14.68
N ARG A 212 -10.83 5.61 14.29
CA ARG A 212 -9.52 6.23 14.31
C ARG A 212 -8.98 6.35 15.73
N ASN A 213 -7.68 6.12 15.89
CA ASN A 213 -7.00 6.16 17.16
C ASN A 213 -6.19 7.46 17.29
N ALA A 214 -6.88 8.55 17.65
CA ALA A 214 -6.28 9.88 17.76
C ALA A 214 -5.06 9.92 18.71
N ARG A 215 -5.01 9.04 19.73
CA ARG A 215 -3.85 8.95 20.64
C ARG A 215 -2.63 8.34 19.95
N ALA A 216 -2.80 7.31 19.13
CA ALA A 216 -1.73 6.73 18.34
C ALA A 216 -1.27 7.68 17.21
N GLU A 217 -2.20 8.40 16.58
CA GLU A 217 -1.90 9.42 15.57
C GLU A 217 -1.10 10.59 16.17
N ALA A 218 -1.47 11.04 17.38
CA ALA A 218 -0.71 12.05 18.12
C ALA A 218 0.71 11.58 18.48
N LEU A 219 0.90 10.29 18.78
CA LEU A 219 2.22 9.71 19.01
C LEU A 219 3.06 9.67 17.74
N ALA A 220 2.48 9.27 16.60
CA ALA A 220 3.16 9.31 15.31
C ALA A 220 3.57 10.74 14.93
N LEU A 221 2.66 11.71 15.14
CA LEU A 221 2.96 13.12 14.96
C LEU A 221 4.09 13.60 15.88
N ALA A 222 4.10 13.16 17.14
CA ALA A 222 5.18 13.46 18.07
C ALA A 222 6.53 12.90 17.61
N ALA A 223 6.53 11.78 16.89
CA ALA A 223 7.69 11.20 16.21
C ALA A 223 8.01 11.84 14.84
N GLY A 224 7.28 12.89 14.43
CA GLY A 224 7.52 13.62 13.17
C GLY A 224 6.90 12.99 11.93
N LEU A 225 5.90 12.12 12.11
CA LEU A 225 5.16 11.47 11.03
C LEU A 225 3.75 12.05 10.96
N SER A 226 3.43 12.78 9.90
CA SER A 226 2.13 13.42 9.67
C SER A 226 1.28 12.64 8.67
N GLY A 227 -0.05 12.79 8.75
CA GLY A 227 -0.99 12.21 7.79
C GLY A 227 -1.24 10.70 7.92
N LEU A 228 -0.76 10.07 9.00
CA LEU A 228 -1.10 8.66 9.28
C LEU A 228 -2.52 8.56 9.81
N ALA A 229 -3.38 7.84 9.08
CA ALA A 229 -4.68 7.41 9.58
C ALA A 229 -4.52 6.03 10.25
N ILE A 230 -4.69 5.97 11.57
CA ILE A 230 -4.48 4.75 12.35
C ILE A 230 -5.81 4.28 12.91
N HIS A 231 -6.19 3.03 12.61
CA HIS A 231 -7.52 2.49 12.91
C HIS A 231 -7.46 1.34 13.92
N GLY A 232 -8.30 1.43 14.94
CA GLY A 232 -8.43 0.43 16.00
C GLY A 232 -7.36 0.54 17.09
N ASP A 233 -7.32 -0.47 17.95
CA ASP A 233 -6.32 -0.56 19.00
C ASP A 233 -4.91 -0.66 18.40
N VAL A 234 -3.94 -0.09 19.08
CA VAL A 234 -2.54 -0.07 18.64
C VAL A 234 -1.67 -0.56 19.78
N TYR A 235 -0.57 -1.22 19.45
CA TYR A 235 0.45 -1.55 20.43
C TYR A 235 1.76 -0.85 20.08
N VAL A 236 2.55 -0.51 21.10
CA VAL A 236 3.83 0.17 20.94
C VAL A 236 4.89 -0.65 21.66
N SER A 237 5.96 -0.96 20.95
CA SER A 237 7.13 -1.60 21.52
C SER A 237 8.39 -1.09 20.82
N ARG A 238 9.54 -1.51 21.33
CA ARG A 238 10.82 -1.25 20.71
C ARG A 238 11.60 -2.54 20.52
N CYS A 239 12.40 -2.59 19.46
CA CYS A 239 13.39 -3.64 19.28
C CYS A 239 14.78 -3.02 19.29
N ALA A 240 15.72 -3.72 19.89
CA ALA A 240 17.13 -3.35 19.88
C ALA A 240 17.95 -4.45 19.21
N ARG A 241 19.08 -4.05 18.62
CA ARG A 241 20.08 -5.02 18.16
C ARG A 241 20.52 -5.92 19.31
N ARG A 242 20.53 -7.23 19.09
CA ARG A 242 20.95 -8.22 20.07
C ARG A 242 22.44 -8.03 20.38
N GLU A 243 22.78 -7.99 21.66
CA GLU A 243 24.16 -8.07 22.12
C GLU A 243 24.75 -9.45 21.78
N GLY A 244 26.01 -9.51 21.34
CA GLY A 244 26.72 -10.79 21.11
C GLY A 244 26.92 -11.24 19.66
N GLY A 245 26.81 -10.35 18.66
CA GLY A 245 27.41 -10.58 17.34
C GLY A 245 26.59 -11.38 16.31
N GLY A 246 25.37 -11.83 16.66
CA GLY A 246 24.51 -12.65 15.78
C GLY A 246 23.63 -11.90 14.76
N GLY A 247 23.71 -10.56 14.67
CA GLY A 247 23.04 -9.79 13.62
C GLY A 247 21.50 -9.71 13.66
N GLY A 248 20.84 -10.07 14.76
CA GLY A 248 19.38 -9.99 14.92
C GLY A 248 18.91 -8.84 15.82
N GLU A 249 17.64 -8.46 15.69
CA GLU A 249 16.93 -7.60 16.66
C GLU A 249 16.15 -8.45 17.66
N ALA A 250 15.79 -7.88 18.80
CA ALA A 250 14.88 -8.50 19.77
C ALA A 250 14.00 -7.43 20.41
N ASN A 251 12.75 -7.78 20.74
CA ASN A 251 11.90 -6.90 21.54
C ASN A 251 12.54 -6.64 22.91
N VAL A 252 12.51 -5.39 23.34
CA VAL A 252 12.96 -4.95 24.66
C VAL A 252 11.91 -4.04 25.29
N ASP A 253 11.95 -3.91 26.61
CA ASP A 253 10.91 -3.21 27.39
C ASP A 253 10.58 -1.84 26.83
N PHE A 254 9.30 -1.55 26.63
CA PHE A 254 8.78 -0.21 26.37
C PHE A 254 7.77 0.15 27.47
N GLY A 255 7.99 1.28 28.14
CA GLY A 255 7.22 1.75 29.30
C GLY A 255 6.10 2.73 28.95
N LEU A 256 5.20 2.96 29.90
CA LEU A 256 4.09 3.93 29.74
C LEU A 256 4.60 5.37 29.69
N GLU A 257 5.62 5.68 30.48
CA GLU A 257 6.30 6.97 30.53
C GLU A 257 6.95 7.33 29.19
N GLU A 258 7.33 6.33 28.39
CA GLU A 258 7.94 6.52 27.07
C GLU A 258 6.91 6.94 26.01
N LEU A 259 5.61 6.95 26.32
CA LEU A 259 4.59 7.54 25.43
C LEU A 259 4.52 9.07 25.48
N ALA A 260 5.20 9.71 26.42
CA ALA A 260 5.18 11.17 26.52
C ALA A 260 5.70 11.78 25.20
N PRO A 261 5.00 12.79 24.61
CA PRO A 261 5.38 13.37 23.32
C PRO A 261 6.78 14.01 23.27
N ASP A 262 7.35 14.31 24.43
CA ASP A 262 8.68 14.88 24.66
C ASP A 262 9.71 13.83 25.12
N SER A 263 9.36 12.55 25.11
CA SER A 263 10.30 11.45 25.35
C SER A 263 11.52 11.57 24.46
N ALA A 264 12.70 11.26 25.00
CA ALA A 264 13.97 11.44 24.29
C ALA A 264 14.00 10.73 22.92
N TRP A 265 13.41 9.53 22.83
CA TRP A 265 13.31 8.78 21.57
C TRP A 265 12.38 9.48 20.57
N ALA A 266 11.24 10.02 21.00
CA ALA A 266 10.27 10.68 20.13
C ALA A 266 10.84 11.99 19.56
N ALA A 267 11.54 12.77 20.40
CA ALA A 267 12.25 13.96 19.95
C ALA A 267 13.38 13.65 18.96
N ALA A 268 14.10 12.53 19.15
CA ALA A 268 15.11 12.07 18.19
C ALA A 268 14.48 11.61 16.87
N ALA A 269 13.45 10.76 16.94
CA ALA A 269 12.69 10.30 15.79
C ALA A 269 12.12 11.46 14.96
N ARG A 270 11.57 12.49 15.61
CA ARG A 270 11.06 13.70 14.92
C ARG A 270 12.11 14.38 14.07
N ARG A 271 13.34 14.50 14.55
CA ARG A 271 14.44 15.11 13.79
C ARG A 271 14.84 14.22 12.61
N GLU A 272 14.94 12.92 12.82
CA GLU A 272 15.32 11.95 11.79
C GLU A 272 14.26 11.85 10.69
N ASN A 273 12.99 11.68 11.06
CA ASN A 273 11.86 11.62 10.14
C ASN A 273 11.68 12.94 9.40
N GLY A 274 11.84 14.09 10.07
CA GLY A 274 11.80 15.40 9.42
C GLY A 274 12.93 15.60 8.40
N ALA A 275 14.15 15.14 8.71
CA ALA A 275 15.27 15.17 7.77
C ALA A 275 15.04 14.23 6.58
N ALA A 276 14.50 13.04 6.82
CA ALA A 276 14.13 12.09 5.77
C ALA A 276 13.05 12.67 4.85
N ALA A 277 11.99 13.25 5.42
CA ALA A 277 10.91 13.89 4.64
C ALA A 277 11.44 15.05 3.77
N ALA A 278 12.31 15.89 4.31
CA ALA A 278 12.95 16.97 3.55
C ALA A 278 13.82 16.44 2.39
N ALA A 279 14.52 15.33 2.59
CA ALA A 279 15.35 14.69 1.56
C ALA A 279 14.54 14.03 0.44
N HIS A 280 13.32 13.55 0.73
CA HIS A 280 12.44 12.89 -0.24
C HIS A 280 11.52 13.88 -1.00
N GLY A 281 11.70 15.19 -0.81
CA GLY A 281 10.95 16.23 -1.53
C GLY A 281 9.49 16.29 -1.08
N GLY A 282 9.24 16.96 0.05
CA GLY A 282 7.91 17.19 0.62
C GLY A 282 7.01 18.07 -0.26
N GLY A 283 6.60 17.55 -1.41
CA GLY A 283 5.51 18.08 -2.21
C GLY A 283 4.21 17.43 -1.75
N ASP A 284 3.26 18.23 -1.30
CA ASP A 284 1.87 17.83 -1.16
C ASP A 284 1.34 17.35 -2.52
N HIS A 285 1.54 16.07 -2.80
CA HIS A 285 0.99 15.36 -3.95
C HIS A 285 -0.42 14.88 -3.61
N PHE A 286 -1.32 15.82 -3.32
CA PHE A 286 -2.73 15.46 -3.24
C PHE A 286 -3.21 15.02 -4.62
N ALA A 287 -4.02 13.96 -4.65
CA ALA A 287 -4.54 13.45 -5.92
C ALA A 287 -5.47 14.47 -6.57
N GLY A 288 -5.51 14.47 -7.89
CA GLY A 288 -6.41 15.24 -8.73
C GLY A 288 -6.63 14.53 -10.05
N GLY A 289 -7.51 15.05 -10.90
CA GLY A 289 -7.77 14.42 -12.19
C GLY A 289 -8.60 15.28 -13.13
N ASP A 290 -8.60 14.91 -14.41
CA ASP A 290 -9.39 15.53 -15.46
C ASP A 290 -10.11 14.45 -16.26
N SER A 291 -11.44 14.53 -16.33
CA SER A 291 -12.32 13.58 -17.04
C SER A 291 -12.85 14.16 -18.36
N GLY A 292 -12.32 15.31 -18.80
CA GLY A 292 -12.82 16.07 -19.95
C GLY A 292 -14.06 16.92 -19.63
N SER A 293 -15.08 16.34 -18.98
CA SER A 293 -16.28 17.07 -18.56
C SER A 293 -16.09 17.89 -17.29
N TYR A 294 -15.20 17.43 -16.40
CA TYR A 294 -14.78 18.17 -15.21
C TYR A 294 -13.30 17.91 -14.89
N ALA A 295 -12.68 18.84 -14.16
CA ALA A 295 -11.41 18.61 -13.48
C ALA A 295 -11.61 18.75 -11.97
N TRP A 296 -10.77 18.08 -11.18
CA TRP A 296 -10.81 18.21 -9.74
C TRP A 296 -9.40 18.22 -9.14
N SER A 297 -9.30 18.90 -8.00
CA SER A 297 -8.12 18.94 -7.15
C SER A 297 -8.58 19.02 -5.69
N GLN A 298 -7.65 19.02 -4.75
CA GLN A 298 -8.00 19.06 -3.34
C GLN A 298 -6.90 19.68 -2.50
N THR A 299 -7.29 20.08 -1.29
CA THR A 299 -6.41 20.34 -0.15
C THR A 299 -6.67 19.28 0.92
N GLU A 300 -6.11 19.44 2.11
CA GLU A 300 -6.42 18.59 3.26
C GLU A 300 -7.91 18.63 3.63
N GLU A 301 -8.53 19.81 3.55
CA GLU A 301 -9.88 20.09 4.08
C GLU A 301 -10.97 20.14 2.99
N GLU A 302 -10.61 20.45 1.75
CA GLU A 302 -11.59 20.71 0.68
C GLU A 302 -11.27 19.95 -0.61
N VAL A 303 -12.31 19.70 -1.41
CA VAL A 303 -12.19 19.21 -2.79
C VAL A 303 -12.75 20.27 -3.73
N GLU A 304 -11.95 20.69 -4.70
CA GLU A 304 -12.38 21.62 -5.75
C GLU A 304 -12.76 20.85 -7.02
N VAL A 305 -13.96 21.11 -7.56
CA VAL A 305 -14.46 20.49 -8.80
C VAL A 305 -14.84 21.58 -9.80
N CYS A 306 -14.18 21.60 -10.94
CA CYS A 306 -14.43 22.52 -12.04
C CYS A 306 -15.19 21.82 -13.18
N VAL A 307 -16.48 22.09 -13.32
CA VAL A 307 -17.34 21.53 -14.37
C VAL A 307 -17.37 22.46 -15.58
N ARG A 308 -17.02 21.93 -16.75
CA ARG A 308 -16.96 22.68 -18.01
C ARG A 308 -18.32 22.75 -18.70
N GLY A 309 -18.49 23.73 -19.58
CA GLY A 309 -19.71 23.88 -20.38
C GLY A 309 -20.90 24.48 -19.62
N ALA A 310 -20.62 25.20 -18.53
CA ALA A 310 -21.63 25.86 -17.75
C ALA A 310 -22.25 27.05 -18.52
N PRO A 311 -23.53 27.38 -18.25
CA PRO A 311 -24.18 28.52 -18.88
C PRO A 311 -23.44 29.83 -18.56
N SER A 312 -23.40 30.75 -19.52
CA SER A 312 -22.82 32.09 -19.35
C SER A 312 -23.84 33.20 -19.55
N GLY A 313 -23.48 34.42 -19.14
CA GLY A 313 -24.30 35.61 -19.30
C GLY A 313 -25.33 35.86 -18.18
N ARG A 314 -26.13 36.91 -18.37
CA ARG A 314 -27.10 37.38 -17.36
C ARG A 314 -28.14 36.29 -17.09
N GLY A 315 -28.29 35.90 -15.81
CA GLY A 315 -29.25 34.88 -15.38
C GLY A 315 -28.74 33.44 -15.46
N ALA A 316 -27.49 33.21 -15.84
CA ALA A 316 -26.90 31.88 -15.94
C ALA A 316 -26.97 31.06 -14.64
N ALA A 317 -26.77 31.70 -13.48
CA ALA A 317 -26.87 31.04 -12.17
C ALA A 317 -28.22 30.33 -11.94
N LYS A 318 -29.34 30.86 -12.45
CA LYS A 318 -30.68 30.25 -12.30
C LYS A 318 -30.85 28.96 -13.13
N ARG A 319 -29.94 28.73 -14.07
CA ARG A 319 -29.93 27.59 -15.00
C ARG A 319 -29.02 26.47 -14.50
N VAL A 320 -28.33 26.71 -13.37
CA VAL A 320 -27.49 25.74 -12.68
C VAL A 320 -28.28 25.11 -11.54
N GLY A 321 -28.28 23.78 -11.48
CA GLY A 321 -28.73 23.02 -10.31
C GLY A 321 -27.57 22.21 -9.76
N VAL A 322 -27.30 22.33 -8.46
CA VAL A 322 -26.29 21.53 -7.75
C VAL A 322 -26.97 20.81 -6.60
N ALA A 323 -26.71 19.52 -6.45
CA ALA A 323 -27.22 18.71 -5.35
C ALA A 323 -26.14 17.77 -4.82
N TYR A 324 -26.03 17.69 -3.49
CA TYR A 324 -25.03 16.90 -2.77
C TYR A 324 -25.59 15.59 -2.16
N GLY A 325 -26.87 15.30 -2.40
CA GLY A 325 -27.58 14.21 -1.73
C GLY A 325 -27.54 14.37 -0.21
N ARG A 326 -27.10 13.34 0.51
CA ARG A 326 -26.81 13.38 1.96
C ARG A 326 -25.33 13.64 2.25
N GLY A 327 -24.66 14.41 1.40
CA GLY A 327 -23.21 14.62 1.44
C GLY A 327 -22.40 13.46 0.86
N ARG A 328 -23.02 12.58 0.07
CA ARG A 328 -22.37 11.37 -0.48
C ARG A 328 -22.38 11.30 -2.01
N SER A 329 -23.04 12.24 -2.67
CA SER A 329 -23.15 12.27 -4.12
C SER A 329 -22.99 13.69 -4.63
N LEU A 330 -22.69 13.85 -5.91
CA LEU A 330 -22.68 15.14 -6.57
C LEU A 330 -23.46 15.04 -7.88
N ARG A 331 -24.52 15.84 -8.01
CA ARG A 331 -25.24 16.02 -9.26
C ARG A 331 -25.23 17.49 -9.65
N VAL A 332 -24.73 17.76 -10.86
CA VAL A 332 -24.73 19.08 -11.48
C VAL A 332 -25.59 19.04 -12.72
N CYS A 333 -26.53 19.99 -12.83
CA CYS A 333 -27.40 20.16 -13.97
C CYS A 333 -27.24 21.56 -14.59
N PHE A 334 -27.22 21.63 -15.92
CA PHE A 334 -27.31 22.85 -16.70
C PHE A 334 -28.59 22.83 -17.54
N ASP A 335 -29.41 23.89 -17.45
CA ASP A 335 -30.68 24.01 -18.18
C ASP A 335 -31.59 22.77 -17.98
N GLY A 336 -31.58 22.19 -16.76
CA GLY A 336 -32.34 20.99 -16.40
C GLY A 336 -31.76 19.66 -16.90
N LYS A 337 -30.63 19.67 -17.62
CA LYS A 337 -29.93 18.47 -18.09
C LYS A 337 -28.74 18.15 -17.18
N VAL A 338 -28.52 16.87 -16.90
CA VAL A 338 -27.39 16.42 -16.09
C VAL A 338 -26.09 16.64 -16.86
N ALA A 339 -25.18 17.42 -16.27
CA ALA A 339 -23.84 17.68 -16.79
C ALA A 339 -22.80 16.76 -16.13
N VAL A 340 -22.90 16.57 -14.83
CA VAL A 340 -22.07 15.64 -14.04
C VAL A 340 -22.97 14.91 -13.05
N GLU A 341 -22.80 13.60 -12.96
CA GLU A 341 -23.44 12.78 -11.94
C GLU A 341 -22.43 11.81 -11.37
N LEU A 342 -22.09 12.02 -10.10
CA LEU A 342 -21.26 11.16 -9.28
C LEU A 342 -22.18 10.58 -8.21
N PRO A 343 -22.71 9.35 -8.41
CA PRO A 343 -23.68 8.76 -7.49
C PRO A 343 -23.06 8.47 -6.12
N GLU A 344 -21.74 8.26 -6.07
CA GLU A 344 -21.00 8.03 -4.85
C GLU A 344 -19.63 8.73 -4.91
N LEU A 345 -19.47 9.76 -4.07
CA LEU A 345 -18.19 10.43 -3.86
C LEU A 345 -17.23 9.51 -3.11
N PHE A 346 -15.92 9.77 -3.22
CA PHE A 346 -14.91 9.02 -2.49
C PHE A 346 -15.17 9.00 -0.98
N ASP A 347 -15.55 10.15 -0.42
CA ASP A 347 -16.01 10.22 0.96
C ASP A 347 -17.11 11.27 1.17
N ALA A 348 -17.61 11.36 2.40
CA ALA A 348 -18.63 12.32 2.78
C ALA A 348 -18.10 13.76 2.74
N VAL A 349 -18.97 14.67 2.31
CA VAL A 349 -18.81 16.12 2.37
C VAL A 349 -19.86 16.71 3.30
N VAL A 350 -19.62 17.90 3.85
CA VAL A 350 -20.60 18.66 4.64
C VAL A 350 -21.42 19.53 3.68
N PRO A 351 -22.70 19.20 3.37
CA PRO A 351 -23.43 19.91 2.32
C PRO A 351 -23.59 21.41 2.58
N ASP A 352 -23.76 21.80 3.84
CA ASP A 352 -23.90 23.20 4.26
C ASP A 352 -22.58 23.99 4.16
N GLY A 353 -21.45 23.28 4.15
CA GLY A 353 -20.10 23.83 3.93
C GLY A 353 -19.70 23.93 2.45
N CYS A 354 -20.47 23.29 1.56
CA CYS A 354 -20.18 23.31 0.13
C CYS A 354 -20.64 24.62 -0.51
N ALA A 355 -19.81 25.15 -1.41
CA ALA A 355 -20.09 26.37 -2.17
C ALA A 355 -19.85 26.15 -3.66
N TRP A 356 -20.40 27.04 -4.48
CA TRP A 356 -20.08 27.07 -5.90
C TRP A 356 -20.08 28.48 -6.46
N THR A 357 -19.29 28.68 -7.51
CA THR A 357 -19.21 29.92 -8.28
C THR A 357 -19.29 29.60 -9.76
N LEU A 358 -19.78 30.57 -10.54
CA LEU A 358 -19.96 30.42 -11.98
C LEU A 358 -19.20 31.54 -12.68
N GLU A 359 -18.14 31.20 -13.39
CA GLU A 359 -17.31 32.16 -14.10
C GLU A 359 -16.91 31.61 -15.47
N SER A 360 -17.05 32.46 -16.50
CA SER A 360 -16.53 32.18 -17.85
C SER A 360 -16.93 30.82 -18.45
N GLY A 361 -18.14 30.33 -18.15
CA GLY A 361 -18.64 29.04 -18.65
C GLY A 361 -18.08 27.82 -17.91
N VAL A 362 -17.53 28.02 -16.71
CA VAL A 362 -17.07 26.99 -15.79
C VAL A 362 -17.81 27.17 -14.46
N LEU A 363 -18.34 26.06 -13.93
CA LEU A 363 -18.87 26.00 -12.58
C LEU A 363 -17.78 25.43 -11.67
N ALA A 364 -17.24 26.25 -10.77
CA ALA A 364 -16.29 25.81 -9.76
C ALA A 364 -17.03 25.52 -8.46
N LEU A 365 -16.96 24.28 -7.99
CA LEU A 365 -17.51 23.83 -6.71
C LEU A 365 -16.39 23.64 -5.71
N THR A 366 -16.60 24.11 -4.49
CA THR A 366 -15.77 23.82 -3.32
C THR A 366 -16.58 22.91 -2.41
N LEU A 367 -16.06 21.70 -2.15
CA LEU A 367 -16.70 20.71 -1.31
C LEU A 367 -15.93 20.57 0.01
N GLU A 368 -16.53 20.98 1.12
CA GLU A 368 -15.96 20.80 2.46
C GLU A 368 -16.00 19.32 2.85
N LYS A 369 -14.85 18.71 3.12
CA LYS A 369 -14.78 17.30 3.51
C LYS A 369 -15.33 17.11 4.92
N ALA A 370 -16.08 16.04 5.14
CA ALA A 370 -16.54 15.70 6.49
C ALA A 370 -15.41 15.12 7.38
N ASP A 371 -14.36 14.56 6.76
CA ASP A 371 -13.13 14.12 7.41
C ASP A 371 -11.95 14.70 6.63
N ALA A 372 -11.06 15.39 7.34
CA ALA A 372 -9.87 16.04 6.79
C ALA A 372 -8.82 14.98 6.44
N ARG A 373 -9.04 14.30 5.30
CA ARG A 373 -8.15 13.28 4.76
C ARG A 373 -7.95 13.43 3.25
N PRO A 374 -6.78 13.02 2.72
CA PRO A 374 -6.56 12.97 1.28
C PRO A 374 -7.53 12.01 0.59
N TRP A 375 -8.22 12.49 -0.44
CA TRP A 375 -9.03 11.67 -1.32
C TRP A 375 -8.14 11.05 -2.39
N ALA A 376 -8.29 9.76 -2.63
CA ALA A 376 -7.54 9.13 -3.70
C ALA A 376 -8.16 9.49 -5.07
N THR A 377 -9.48 9.43 -5.16
CA THR A 377 -10.31 9.69 -6.35
C THR A 377 -11.42 10.67 -5.99
N LEU A 378 -12.10 11.26 -6.98
CA LEU A 378 -13.29 12.06 -6.73
C LEU A 378 -14.52 11.19 -6.37
N ALA A 379 -14.64 10.00 -6.98
CA ALA A 379 -15.79 9.11 -6.85
C ALA A 379 -15.38 7.67 -6.58
N LEU A 380 -16.24 6.90 -5.90
CA LEU A 380 -16.08 5.44 -5.78
C LEU A 380 -16.68 4.77 -7.00
N GLU A 381 -15.88 3.96 -7.69
CA GLU A 381 -16.40 3.04 -8.70
C GLU A 381 -16.81 1.74 -8.01
N LEU A 382 -18.01 1.71 -7.46
CA LEU A 382 -18.59 0.47 -6.95
C LEU A 382 -19.09 -0.39 -8.11
N THR A 383 -18.58 -1.61 -8.22
CA THR A 383 -19.23 -2.65 -9.01
C THR A 383 -20.64 -2.87 -8.46
N LYS A 384 -21.66 -2.63 -9.28
CA LYS A 384 -22.95 -3.30 -9.08
C LYS A 384 -22.70 -4.79 -9.22
N ALA A 385 -22.92 -5.52 -8.13
CA ALA A 385 -22.91 -6.98 -8.10
C ALA A 385 -23.88 -7.58 -9.11
#